data_AF-A0A3Z4X6H6-F1
#
_entry.id   AF-A0A3Z4X6H6-F1
#
_cell.length_a   1.000
_cell.length_b   1.000
_cell.length_c   1.000
_cell.angle_alpha   90.00
_cell.angle_beta   90.00
_cell.angle_gamma   90.00
#
_symmetry.space_group_name_H-M   'P 1'
#
loop_
_entity.id
_entity.type
_entity.pdbx_description
1 polymer ?
#
loop_
_entity_poly.entity_id
_entity_poly.type
_entity_poly.pdbx_seq_one_letter_code
_entity_poly.pdbx_strand_id
1 'polypeptide(L)'
;MKIMKIKDRMTIEHHGQEVTFIGLRYRKDNNAPDYITVKGKQIARDNILFMELQRVWDYLTPDEQDELFMAYLMLDELANESTETQRKHMPKIVQTIAKFHKAEVYRKLYPIDKLWIPQNMEDTHDEMNSNYPEAMTYIRPDYYELLILVLMIKPYIPVFLTMGTFPIGKNLPIETHRKMVYNLTYCLEMLQDTEVMSLPAIPKLRGFLQTVMEKVEKELANKGTNSTSLSVLATVRGYGTDMMEDYILAYAIIKLLAVREVGGELPVEIMVNNNIVTGMYFLVKQEIETGFANKISNQPVLLKAHPESVVFNGEKGKINAMDLVQARSPAQMKEYVRTEYVFKEYRSFLKTMRLDNAAPADVKLLIDSQLATHDGPVYTLHEWLVALALHRSVHYKTYTECGPEAFRYGMALAQATYLNYGMYDVAQLLSCNMVRSEMSAGYAADPIRSELKADLDRYYLQEYRNPRNLEPQSTPRESLTLLHKDHINPYLFHLRATPEAAALLKCETDQPNYIPHLSLHNSLAEFMVLNARRKLEEVEWFNS
;
A
#
# COMPACT_ATOMS: atom_id res chain seq x y z
N MET A 1 28.35 32.75 -10.49
CA MET A 1 27.65 31.47 -10.70
C MET A 1 26.62 31.58 -11.83
N LYS A 2 26.51 30.58 -12.71
CA LYS A 2 25.62 30.60 -13.88
C LYS A 2 24.87 29.28 -14.05
N ILE A 3 23.58 29.33 -14.35
CA ILE A 3 22.77 28.14 -14.69
C ILE A 3 22.32 28.16 -16.14
N MET A 4 22.44 27.01 -16.80
CA MET A 4 22.06 26.81 -18.19
C MET A 4 21.31 25.50 -18.35
N LYS A 5 20.30 25.49 -19.22
CA LYS A 5 19.59 24.28 -19.62
C LYS A 5 19.73 24.09 -21.13
N ILE A 6 20.16 22.91 -21.54
CA ILE A 6 20.24 22.53 -22.94
C ILE A 6 19.57 21.16 -23.07
N LYS A 7 18.40 21.12 -23.71
CA LYS A 7 17.59 19.90 -23.86
C LYS A 7 17.31 19.26 -22.49
N ASP A 8 17.85 18.07 -22.21
CA ASP A 8 17.66 17.32 -20.97
C ASP A 8 18.81 17.48 -19.96
N ARG A 9 19.80 18.32 -20.28
CA ARG A 9 20.95 18.61 -19.43
C ARG A 9 20.80 19.99 -18.79
N MET A 10 21.08 20.06 -17.50
CA MET A 10 21.14 21.30 -16.74
C MET A 10 22.55 21.42 -16.17
N THR A 11 23.23 22.52 -16.49
CA THR A 11 24.63 22.75 -16.11
C THR A 11 24.70 24.00 -15.24
N ILE A 12 25.43 23.90 -14.13
CA ILE A 12 25.75 25.00 -13.22
C ILE A 12 27.25 25.23 -13.32
N GLU A 13 27.65 26.47 -13.63
CA GLU A 13 29.04 26.88 -13.82
C GLU A 13 29.42 27.93 -12.76
N HIS A 14 30.59 27.78 -12.15
CA HIS A 14 31.16 28.77 -11.24
C HIS A 14 32.69 28.69 -11.25
N HIS A 15 33.37 29.83 -11.40
CA HIS A 15 34.85 29.92 -11.50
C HIS A 15 35.51 28.93 -12.49
N GLY A 16 34.86 28.63 -13.63
CA GLY A 16 35.37 27.71 -14.65
C GLY A 16 35.21 26.23 -14.30
N GLN A 17 34.57 25.89 -13.18
CA GLN A 17 34.10 24.55 -12.87
C GLN A 17 32.63 24.39 -13.26
N GLU A 18 32.27 23.21 -13.76
CA GLU A 18 30.92 22.90 -14.21
C GLU A 18 30.39 21.62 -13.56
N VAL A 19 29.14 21.65 -13.11
CA VAL A 19 28.40 20.48 -12.63
C VAL A 19 27.17 20.28 -13.53
N THR A 20 26.94 19.06 -14.00
CA THR A 20 25.86 18.77 -14.96
C THR A 20 24.92 17.68 -14.45
N PHE A 21 23.63 18.03 -14.35
CA PHE A 21 22.55 17.12 -14.00
C PHE A 21 21.75 16.74 -15.25
N ILE A 22 21.45 15.45 -15.42
CA ILE A 22 20.76 14.91 -16.61
C ILE A 22 19.37 14.42 -16.22
N GLY A 23 18.41 14.58 -17.12
CA GLY A 23 17.06 14.00 -16.98
C GLY A 23 15.94 15.04 -16.86
N LEU A 24 16.25 16.33 -16.99
CA LEU A 24 15.25 17.40 -16.94
C LEU A 24 14.49 17.50 -18.27
N ARG A 25 13.60 16.53 -18.51
CA ARG A 25 12.70 16.51 -19.67
C ARG A 25 11.36 17.14 -19.31
N TYR A 26 11.01 18.21 -20.00
CA TYR A 26 9.66 18.79 -19.97
C TYR A 26 9.02 18.65 -21.36
N ARG A 27 7.69 18.46 -21.42
CA ARG A 27 6.95 18.35 -22.69
C ARG A 27 7.09 19.67 -23.45
N LYS A 28 7.92 19.68 -24.49
CA LYS A 28 7.94 20.76 -25.47
C LYS A 28 6.59 20.74 -26.20
N ASP A 29 5.89 21.86 -26.22
CA ASP A 29 4.80 22.04 -27.16
C ASP A 29 5.41 22.03 -28.56
N ASN A 30 5.06 21.03 -29.37
CA ASN A 30 5.65 20.84 -30.70
C ASN A 30 5.36 22.04 -31.63
N ASN A 31 4.36 22.86 -31.29
CA ASN A 31 3.96 24.03 -32.06
C ASN A 31 4.65 25.32 -31.61
N ALA A 32 5.46 25.28 -30.55
CA ALA A 32 6.10 26.47 -30.00
C ALA A 32 7.54 26.65 -30.54
N PRO A 33 7.93 27.88 -30.93
CA PRO A 33 9.25 28.15 -31.48
C PRO A 33 10.37 27.92 -30.46
N ASP A 34 11.53 27.48 -30.96
CA ASP A 34 12.72 27.13 -30.17
C ASP A 34 13.40 28.34 -29.51
N TYR A 35 13.18 29.52 -30.09
CA TYR A 35 13.72 30.78 -29.63
C TYR A 35 12.60 31.82 -29.52
N ILE A 36 12.71 32.66 -28.51
CA ILE A 36 11.86 33.83 -28.33
C ILE A 36 12.73 35.07 -28.54
N THR A 37 12.25 36.00 -29.36
CA THR A 37 12.92 37.28 -29.57
C THR A 37 12.40 38.29 -28.56
N VAL A 38 13.27 38.72 -27.63
CA VAL A 38 12.96 39.76 -26.65
C VAL A 38 13.88 40.94 -26.90
N LYS A 39 13.31 42.11 -27.24
CA LYS A 39 14.08 43.34 -27.51
C LYS A 39 15.25 43.13 -28.49
N GLY A 40 15.05 42.33 -29.53
CA GLY A 40 16.06 42.02 -30.55
C GLY A 40 17.09 40.93 -30.18
N LYS A 41 17.05 40.39 -28.96
CA LYS A 41 17.88 39.24 -28.56
C LYS A 41 17.10 37.93 -28.66
N GLN A 42 17.70 36.92 -29.28
CA GLN A 42 17.14 35.57 -29.30
C GLN A 42 17.49 34.84 -28.01
N ILE A 43 16.46 34.45 -27.25
CA ILE A 43 16.58 33.67 -26.04
C ILE A 43 16.10 32.26 -26.35
N ALA A 44 16.95 31.26 -26.15
CA ALA A 44 16.54 29.86 -26.26
C ALA A 44 15.46 29.57 -25.22
N ARG A 45 14.37 28.91 -25.64
CA ARG A 45 13.24 28.64 -24.74
C ARG A 45 13.66 27.85 -23.49
N ASP A 46 14.62 26.94 -23.64
CA ASP A 46 15.18 26.16 -22.52
C ASP A 46 15.79 27.04 -21.42
N ASN A 47 16.31 28.22 -21.75
CA ASN A 47 16.92 29.12 -20.77
C ASN A 47 15.89 29.87 -19.92
N ILE A 48 14.65 30.00 -20.41
CA ILE A 48 13.58 30.76 -19.73
C ILE A 48 13.31 30.18 -18.34
N LEU A 49 13.37 28.86 -18.20
CA LEU A 49 13.06 28.18 -16.93
C LEU A 49 13.89 28.70 -15.76
N PHE A 50 15.14 29.11 -15.99
CA PHE A 50 16.07 29.51 -14.93
C PHE A 50 16.45 30.99 -14.95
N MET A 51 15.86 31.81 -15.83
CA MET A 51 16.19 33.24 -15.90
C MET A 51 15.96 33.94 -14.55
N GLU A 52 14.84 33.66 -13.88
CA GLU A 52 14.56 34.29 -12.60
C GLU A 52 15.50 33.81 -11.49
N LEU A 53 15.87 32.53 -11.53
CA LEU A 53 16.82 31.95 -10.56
C LEU A 53 18.22 32.54 -10.75
N GLN A 54 18.65 32.76 -12.00
CA GLN A 54 19.92 33.39 -12.29
C GLN A 54 20.02 34.77 -11.63
N ARG A 55 18.97 35.59 -11.72
CA ARG A 55 18.96 36.92 -11.10
C ARG A 55 19.01 36.87 -9.56
N VAL A 56 18.43 35.83 -8.95
CA VAL A 56 18.55 35.60 -7.50
C VAL A 56 19.99 35.26 -7.15
N TRP A 57 20.66 34.41 -7.92
CA TRP A 57 22.06 34.09 -7.69
C TRP A 57 23.00 35.28 -7.93
N ASP A 58 22.68 36.14 -8.90
CA ASP A 58 23.42 37.39 -9.13
C ASP A 58 23.32 38.37 -7.94
N TYR A 59 22.32 38.21 -7.07
CA TYR A 59 22.17 39.00 -5.83
C TYR A 59 23.04 38.48 -4.68
N LEU A 60 23.50 37.22 -4.73
CA LEU A 60 24.36 36.62 -3.73
C LEU A 60 25.79 37.19 -3.82
N THR A 61 26.45 37.31 -2.67
CA THR A 61 27.87 37.67 -2.62
C THR A 61 28.74 36.54 -3.19
N PRO A 62 29.98 36.82 -3.62
CA PRO A 62 30.88 35.79 -4.16
C PRO A 62 31.08 34.61 -3.20
N ASP A 63 31.26 34.87 -1.91
CA ASP A 63 31.45 33.83 -0.88
C ASP A 63 30.19 32.95 -0.71
N GLU A 64 28.99 33.55 -0.82
CA GLU A 64 27.73 32.81 -0.78
C GLU A 64 27.52 31.98 -2.05
N GLN A 65 27.95 32.48 -3.21
CA GLN A 65 27.95 31.72 -4.46
C GLN A 65 28.91 30.52 -4.39
N ASP A 66 30.08 30.68 -3.77
CA ASP A 66 31.03 29.59 -3.53
C ASP A 66 30.40 28.50 -2.65
N GLU A 67 29.81 28.87 -1.51
CA GLU A 67 29.16 27.92 -0.60
C GLU A 67 27.98 27.19 -1.28
N LEU A 68 27.16 27.91 -2.05
CA LEU A 68 26.06 27.32 -2.80
C LEU A 68 26.55 26.39 -3.91
N PHE A 69 27.60 26.75 -4.63
CA PHE A 69 28.18 25.90 -5.67
C PHE A 69 28.80 24.62 -5.09
N MET A 70 29.45 24.71 -3.93
CA MET A 70 29.95 23.53 -3.21
C MET A 70 28.82 22.55 -2.86
N ALA A 71 27.62 23.03 -2.52
CA ALA A 71 26.47 22.16 -2.28
C ALA A 71 26.08 21.36 -3.54
N TYR A 72 26.16 21.96 -4.73
CA TYR A 72 25.89 21.25 -5.98
C TYR A 72 27.01 20.29 -6.39
N LEU A 73 28.27 20.59 -6.08
CA LEU A 73 29.38 19.65 -6.26
C LEU A 73 29.20 18.40 -5.38
N MET A 74 28.89 18.59 -4.10
CA MET A 74 28.59 17.47 -3.19
C MET A 74 27.40 16.64 -3.66
N LEU A 75 26.42 17.28 -4.31
CA LEU A 75 25.26 16.59 -4.86
C LEU A 75 25.61 15.70 -6.06
N ASP A 76 26.54 16.14 -6.91
CA ASP A 76 27.06 15.36 -8.04
C ASP A 76 27.88 14.15 -7.57
N GLU A 77 28.71 14.35 -6.54
CA GLU A 77 29.43 13.25 -5.88
C GLU A 77 28.47 12.20 -5.32
N LEU A 78 27.41 12.64 -4.61
CA LEU A 78 26.38 11.75 -4.08
C LEU A 78 25.57 11.01 -5.15
N ALA A 79 25.52 11.51 -6.39
CA ALA A 79 24.72 10.88 -7.44
C ALA A 79 25.17 9.45 -7.77
N ASN A 80 26.45 9.14 -7.55
CA ASN A 80 27.03 7.83 -7.81
C ASN A 80 27.04 6.90 -6.58
N GLU A 81 26.60 7.39 -5.43
CA GLU A 81 26.59 6.64 -4.17
C GLU A 81 25.34 5.76 -3.99
N SER A 82 25.37 4.89 -2.98
CA SER A 82 24.22 4.06 -2.62
C SER A 82 23.00 4.90 -2.22
N THR A 83 21.78 4.37 -2.42
CA THR A 83 20.54 5.07 -2.02
C THR A 83 20.51 5.37 -0.50
N GLU A 84 21.12 4.54 0.34
CA GLU A 84 21.21 4.78 1.79
C GLU A 84 22.14 5.96 2.11
N THR A 85 23.31 6.00 1.47
CA THR A 85 24.26 7.13 1.57
C THR A 85 23.61 8.43 1.10
N GLN A 86 22.94 8.40 -0.06
CA GLN A 86 22.20 9.54 -0.59
C GLN A 86 21.19 10.05 0.45
N ARG A 87 20.32 9.18 0.97
CA ARG A 87 19.31 9.57 1.96
C ARG A 87 19.89 10.15 3.24
N LYS A 88 21.03 9.64 3.71
CA LYS A 88 21.71 10.13 4.91
C LYS A 88 22.27 11.55 4.75
N HIS A 89 22.82 11.88 3.59
CA HIS A 89 23.55 13.13 3.38
C HIS A 89 22.74 14.22 2.65
N MET A 90 21.71 13.84 1.88
CA MET A 90 20.87 14.76 1.11
C MET A 90 20.22 15.87 1.95
N PRO A 91 19.65 15.61 3.15
CA PRO A 91 18.99 16.65 3.94
C PRO A 91 19.91 17.83 4.27
N LYS A 92 21.20 17.55 4.52
CA LYS A 92 22.18 18.60 4.81
C LYS A 92 22.44 19.50 3.59
N ILE A 93 22.51 18.91 2.40
CA ILE A 93 22.66 19.67 1.14
C ILE A 93 21.42 20.54 0.89
N VAL A 94 20.22 19.98 1.09
CA VAL A 94 18.95 20.70 0.96
C VAL A 94 18.91 21.90 1.90
N GLN A 95 19.37 21.76 3.15
CA GLN A 95 19.48 22.86 4.10
C GLN A 95 20.49 23.93 3.66
N THR A 96 21.64 23.55 3.10
CA THR A 96 22.60 24.50 2.54
C THR A 96 21.99 25.29 1.38
N ILE A 97 21.27 24.63 0.46
CA ILE A 97 20.55 25.32 -0.61
C ILE A 97 19.49 26.26 -0.02
N ALA A 98 18.73 25.83 0.99
CA ALA A 98 17.68 26.62 1.63
C ALA A 98 18.19 27.89 2.35
N LYS A 99 19.46 27.91 2.77
CA LYS A 99 20.09 29.08 3.38
C LYS A 99 20.08 30.29 2.44
N PHE A 100 20.26 30.08 1.15
CA PHE A 100 20.42 31.13 0.14
C PHE A 100 19.13 31.50 -0.61
N HIS A 101 18.04 30.77 -0.36
CA HIS A 101 16.79 30.94 -1.09
C HIS A 101 15.65 31.26 -0.11
N LYS A 102 15.60 32.53 0.33
CA LYS A 102 14.60 33.06 1.27
C LYS A 102 13.45 33.75 0.56
N ALA A 103 12.21 33.58 1.03
CA ALA A 103 11.02 34.09 0.33
C ALA A 103 11.05 35.61 0.15
N GLU A 104 11.58 36.33 1.15
CA GLU A 104 11.73 37.79 1.10
C GLU A 104 12.58 38.27 -0.08
N VAL A 105 13.65 37.53 -0.42
CA VAL A 105 14.52 37.87 -1.56
C VAL A 105 13.74 37.78 -2.87
N TYR A 106 12.96 36.70 -3.03
CA TYR A 106 12.10 36.52 -4.20
C TYR A 106 11.03 37.61 -4.28
N ARG A 107 10.33 37.92 -3.19
CA ARG A 107 9.32 39.00 -3.16
C ARG A 107 9.91 40.36 -3.51
N LYS A 108 11.13 40.65 -3.07
CA LYS A 108 11.84 41.90 -3.37
C LYS A 108 12.25 42.00 -4.84
N LEU A 109 12.75 40.91 -5.42
CA LEU A 109 13.21 40.90 -6.82
C LEU A 109 12.03 40.82 -7.81
N TYR A 110 10.96 40.13 -7.39
CA TYR A 110 9.74 39.83 -8.14
C TYR A 110 8.49 40.28 -7.36
N PRO A 111 8.27 41.60 -7.24
CA PRO A 111 7.01 42.13 -6.76
C PRO A 111 5.87 41.79 -7.73
N ILE A 112 4.64 41.84 -7.24
CA ILE A 112 3.44 41.37 -7.95
C ILE A 112 3.23 42.03 -9.32
N ASP A 113 3.63 43.28 -9.49
CA ASP A 113 3.52 44.08 -10.71
C ASP A 113 4.51 43.66 -11.81
N LYS A 114 5.60 42.97 -11.44
CA LYS A 114 6.60 42.46 -12.39
C LYS A 114 6.32 41.05 -12.88
N LEU A 115 5.38 40.35 -12.24
CA LEU A 115 5.04 38.98 -12.60
C LEU A 115 3.83 38.95 -13.52
N TRP A 116 3.83 38.00 -14.45
CA TRP A 116 2.68 37.76 -15.29
C TRP A 116 1.57 37.06 -14.49
N ILE A 117 0.44 37.74 -14.34
CA ILE A 117 -0.78 37.20 -13.71
C ILE A 117 -1.92 37.27 -14.75
N PRO A 118 -2.73 36.20 -14.90
CA PRO A 118 -3.88 36.22 -15.79
C PRO A 118 -4.82 37.41 -15.54
N GLN A 119 -5.23 38.10 -16.60
CA GLN A 119 -6.05 39.32 -16.52
C GLN A 119 -7.45 39.07 -15.94
N ASN A 120 -7.94 37.84 -16.02
CA ASN A 120 -9.25 37.41 -15.54
C ASN A 120 -9.24 36.92 -14.07
N MET A 121 -8.17 37.21 -13.31
CA MET A 121 -8.13 36.95 -11.87
C MET A 121 -8.65 38.13 -11.08
N GLU A 122 -9.63 37.84 -10.23
CA GLU A 122 -10.20 38.78 -9.28
C GLU A 122 -9.29 39.01 -8.08
N ASP A 123 -9.46 40.16 -7.43
CA ASP A 123 -8.72 40.53 -6.22
C ASP A 123 -9.35 39.97 -4.95
N THR A 124 -10.64 39.63 -4.99
CA THR A 124 -11.41 39.08 -3.88
C THR A 124 -12.29 37.92 -4.32
N HIS A 125 -12.80 37.14 -3.36
CA HIS A 125 -13.71 36.01 -3.64
C HIS A 125 -15.16 36.46 -3.91
N ASP A 126 -15.52 37.71 -3.61
CA ASP A 126 -16.89 38.23 -3.71
C ASP A 126 -17.41 38.29 -5.16
N GLU A 127 -16.51 38.44 -6.13
CA GLU A 127 -16.84 38.61 -7.55
C GLU A 127 -16.78 37.27 -8.32
N MET A 128 -16.52 36.15 -7.63
CA MET A 128 -16.33 34.84 -8.26
C MET A 128 -17.64 34.08 -8.51
N ASN A 129 -17.65 33.27 -9.57
CA ASN A 129 -18.80 32.42 -9.91
C ASN A 129 -19.06 31.37 -8.84
N SER A 130 -20.28 31.33 -8.28
CA SER A 130 -20.74 30.43 -7.21
C SER A 130 -20.64 28.93 -7.55
N ASN A 131 -20.38 28.57 -8.81
CA ASN A 131 -20.27 27.18 -9.26
C ASN A 131 -18.98 26.48 -8.83
N TYR A 132 -17.97 27.20 -8.35
CA TYR A 132 -16.72 26.62 -7.86
C TYR A 132 -16.50 26.93 -6.37
N PRO A 133 -16.10 25.94 -5.54
CA PRO A 133 -15.72 26.21 -4.16
C PRO A 133 -14.55 27.20 -4.10
N GLU A 134 -14.52 28.04 -3.06
CA GLU A 134 -13.43 29.00 -2.80
C GLU A 134 -12.05 28.34 -2.83
N ALA A 135 -11.94 27.12 -2.30
CA ALA A 135 -10.73 26.31 -2.30
C ALA A 135 -10.22 25.95 -3.71
N MET A 136 -11.10 25.86 -4.72
CA MET A 136 -10.72 25.62 -6.12
C MET A 136 -10.36 26.89 -6.88
N THR A 137 -10.58 28.06 -6.29
CA THR A 137 -10.39 29.35 -6.92
C THR A 137 -9.18 30.09 -6.36
N TYR A 138 -8.39 30.69 -7.25
CA TYR A 138 -7.27 31.55 -6.89
C TYR A 138 -7.61 32.99 -7.19
N ILE A 139 -7.48 33.85 -6.18
CA ILE A 139 -7.46 35.31 -6.34
C ILE A 139 -6.04 35.78 -6.65
N ARG A 140 -5.89 37.04 -7.08
CA ARG A 140 -4.60 37.62 -7.45
C ARG A 140 -3.51 37.48 -6.37
N PRO A 141 -3.78 37.75 -5.07
CA PRO A 141 -2.78 37.52 -4.00
C PRO A 141 -2.36 36.05 -3.85
N ASP A 142 -3.33 35.11 -3.90
CA ASP A 142 -3.05 33.67 -3.80
C ASP A 142 -2.17 33.19 -4.95
N TYR A 143 -2.46 33.69 -6.16
CA TYR A 143 -1.69 33.34 -7.35
C TYR A 143 -0.26 33.92 -7.29
N TYR A 144 -0.10 35.11 -6.75
CA TYR A 144 1.23 35.68 -6.51
C TYR A 144 2.06 34.80 -5.58
N GLU A 145 1.51 34.36 -4.44
CA GLU A 145 2.23 33.47 -3.53
C GLU A 145 2.53 32.11 -4.19
N LEU A 146 1.64 31.61 -5.06
CA LEU A 146 1.92 30.41 -5.89
C LEU A 146 3.11 30.62 -6.83
N LEU A 147 3.25 31.80 -7.43
CA LEU A 147 4.42 32.14 -8.26
C LEU A 147 5.71 32.20 -7.42
N ILE A 148 5.65 32.76 -6.21
CA ILE A 148 6.79 32.75 -5.29
C ILE A 148 7.20 31.31 -4.95
N LEU A 149 6.25 30.42 -4.66
CA LEU A 149 6.50 28.99 -4.47
C LEU A 149 7.20 28.36 -5.68
N VAL A 150 6.73 28.65 -6.90
CA VAL A 150 7.34 28.15 -8.15
C VAL A 150 8.78 28.64 -8.31
N LEU A 151 9.10 29.88 -7.94
CA LEU A 151 10.46 30.40 -8.02
C LEU A 151 11.38 29.77 -6.97
N MET A 152 10.87 29.57 -5.75
CA MET A 152 11.63 29.03 -4.62
C MET A 152 11.92 27.53 -4.74
N ILE A 153 11.14 26.77 -5.52
CA ILE A 153 11.37 25.33 -5.68
C ILE A 153 12.44 25.01 -6.75
N LYS A 154 12.71 25.93 -7.69
CA LYS A 154 13.68 25.73 -8.80
C LYS A 154 15.12 25.38 -8.37
N PRO A 155 15.70 25.98 -7.31
CA PRO A 155 17.04 25.62 -6.83
C PRO A 155 17.18 24.14 -6.44
N TYR A 156 16.08 23.46 -6.13
CA TYR A 156 16.08 22.07 -5.69
C TYR A 156 15.92 21.07 -6.85
N ILE A 157 15.74 21.54 -8.10
CA ILE A 157 15.68 20.66 -9.28
C ILE A 157 16.88 19.70 -9.38
N PRO A 158 18.14 20.13 -9.16
CA PRO A 158 19.28 19.22 -9.07
C PRO A 158 19.04 18.07 -8.09
N VAL A 159 18.52 18.35 -6.90
CA VAL A 159 18.23 17.34 -5.87
C VAL A 159 17.20 16.33 -6.37
N PHE A 160 16.13 16.81 -7.02
CA PHE A 160 15.08 15.96 -7.55
C PHE A 160 15.56 15.07 -8.70
N LEU A 161 16.52 15.55 -9.50
CA LEU A 161 17.17 14.79 -10.57
C LEU A 161 18.08 13.70 -10.00
N THR A 162 18.93 14.04 -9.02
CA THR A 162 19.81 13.09 -8.34
C THR A 162 19.02 11.98 -7.64
N MET A 163 17.88 12.31 -7.04
CA MET A 163 16.98 11.33 -6.43
C MET A 163 16.17 10.51 -7.46
N GLY A 164 16.34 10.73 -8.76
CA GLY A 164 15.69 9.95 -9.80
C GLY A 164 14.17 10.14 -9.85
N THR A 165 13.66 11.32 -9.46
CA THR A 165 12.22 11.58 -9.53
C THR A 165 11.75 11.76 -10.97
N PHE A 166 12.62 12.17 -11.91
CA PHE A 166 12.31 12.40 -13.34
C PHE A 166 12.60 11.16 -14.21
N PRO A 167 11.72 10.81 -15.16
CA PRO A 167 11.90 9.62 -15.98
C PRO A 167 13.00 9.82 -17.02
N ILE A 168 14.00 8.93 -17.02
CA ILE A 168 15.08 8.90 -18.02
C ILE A 168 14.81 7.75 -19.00
N GLY A 169 13.92 7.98 -19.98
CA GLY A 169 13.63 7.00 -21.04
C GLY A 169 12.14 6.81 -21.34
N LYS A 170 11.84 6.06 -22.40
CA LYS A 170 10.48 5.56 -22.71
C LYS A 170 10.42 4.08 -22.29
N ASN A 171 9.26 3.60 -21.85
CA ASN A 171 9.03 2.20 -21.43
C ASN A 171 9.92 1.74 -20.27
N LEU A 172 9.93 2.50 -19.17
CA LEU A 172 10.66 2.11 -17.96
C LEU A 172 9.98 0.91 -17.28
N PRO A 173 10.75 0.05 -16.58
CA PRO A 173 10.19 -1.02 -15.75
C PRO A 173 9.22 -0.45 -14.70
N ILE A 174 8.21 -1.25 -14.32
CA ILE A 174 7.20 -0.84 -13.33
C ILE A 174 7.84 -0.58 -11.95
N GLU A 175 8.89 -1.31 -11.59
CA GLU A 175 9.65 -1.08 -10.36
C GLU A 175 10.27 0.32 -10.34
N THR A 176 10.75 0.81 -11.49
CA THR A 176 11.29 2.16 -11.62
C THR A 176 10.20 3.20 -11.42
N HIS A 177 9.02 3.00 -12.00
CA HIS A 177 7.88 3.89 -11.79
C HIS A 177 7.42 3.94 -10.32
N ARG A 178 7.39 2.79 -9.63
CA ARG A 178 7.11 2.74 -8.19
C ARG A 178 8.17 3.47 -7.38
N LYS A 179 9.45 3.24 -7.67
CA LYS A 179 10.56 3.93 -7.00
C LYS A 179 10.46 5.45 -7.17
N MET A 180 10.04 5.93 -8.34
CA MET A 180 9.81 7.36 -8.58
C MET A 180 8.70 7.93 -7.68
N VAL A 181 7.61 7.20 -7.47
CA VAL A 181 6.51 7.61 -6.57
C VAL A 181 7.02 7.78 -5.13
N TYR A 182 7.78 6.81 -4.63
CA TYR A 182 8.39 6.91 -3.29
C TYR A 182 9.44 8.01 -3.18
N ASN A 183 10.27 8.19 -4.21
CA ASN A 183 11.29 9.23 -4.21
C ASN A 183 10.66 10.63 -4.29
N LEU A 184 9.49 10.79 -4.91
CA LEU A 184 8.76 12.06 -4.92
C LEU A 184 8.32 12.47 -3.51
N THR A 185 7.67 11.56 -2.77
CA THR A 185 7.28 11.85 -1.38
C THR A 185 8.47 12.10 -0.48
N TYR A 186 9.54 11.32 -0.64
CA TYR A 186 10.77 11.56 0.12
C TYR A 186 11.40 12.93 -0.21
N CYS A 187 11.40 13.35 -1.47
CA CYS A 187 11.85 14.69 -1.84
C CYS A 187 10.98 15.79 -1.24
N LEU A 188 9.69 15.57 -1.07
CA LEU A 188 8.80 16.50 -0.37
C LEU A 188 9.11 16.54 1.13
N GLU A 189 9.35 15.40 1.78
CA GLU A 189 9.76 15.32 3.20
C GLU A 189 11.03 16.14 3.45
N MET A 190 12.03 16.05 2.58
CA MET A 190 13.25 16.84 2.70
C MET A 190 13.02 18.36 2.64
N LEU A 191 11.93 18.80 2.02
CA LEU A 191 11.58 20.22 1.96
C LEU A 191 10.82 20.70 3.19
N GLN A 192 10.31 19.81 4.05
CA GLN A 192 9.51 20.17 5.23
C GLN A 192 10.25 21.13 6.18
N ASP A 193 11.57 20.94 6.32
CA ASP A 193 12.43 21.78 7.16
C ASP A 193 12.89 23.08 6.46
N THR A 194 12.38 23.38 5.27
CA THR A 194 12.73 24.58 4.50
C THR A 194 11.60 25.59 4.49
N GLU A 195 11.94 26.86 4.25
CA GLU A 195 10.96 27.95 4.17
C GLU A 195 9.90 27.72 3.07
N VAL A 196 10.23 26.93 2.04
CA VAL A 196 9.31 26.55 0.95
C VAL A 196 8.00 25.98 1.49
N MET A 197 8.07 25.10 2.49
CA MET A 197 6.88 24.43 3.06
C MET A 197 6.11 25.33 4.05
N SER A 198 6.71 26.44 4.48
CA SER A 198 6.07 27.46 5.33
C SER A 198 5.37 28.58 4.55
N LEU A 199 5.46 28.58 3.22
CA LEU A 199 4.83 29.61 2.38
C LEU A 199 3.30 29.58 2.47
N PRO A 200 2.61 30.75 2.43
CA PRO A 200 1.14 30.84 2.39
C PRO A 200 0.50 30.06 1.22
N ALA A 201 1.25 29.90 0.13
CA ALA A 201 0.83 29.12 -1.02
C ALA A 201 0.59 27.63 -0.70
N ILE A 202 1.27 27.06 0.30
CA ILE A 202 1.21 25.63 0.61
C ILE A 202 -0.15 25.21 1.19
N PRO A 203 -0.68 25.86 2.25
CA PRO A 203 -2.05 25.58 2.72
C PRO A 203 -3.10 25.76 1.62
N LYS A 204 -3.01 26.84 0.82
CA LYS A 204 -3.94 27.08 -0.30
C LYS A 204 -3.87 25.96 -1.35
N LEU A 205 -2.66 25.54 -1.71
CA LEU A 205 -2.43 24.45 -2.66
C LEU A 205 -2.96 23.12 -2.12
N ARG A 206 -2.76 22.81 -0.82
CA ARG A 206 -3.33 21.60 -0.20
C ARG A 206 -4.86 21.59 -0.29
N GLY A 207 -5.52 22.70 0.08
CA GLY A 207 -6.98 22.82 -0.03
C GLY A 207 -7.48 22.70 -1.48
N PHE A 208 -6.76 23.30 -2.44
CA PHE A 208 -7.05 23.15 -3.87
C PHE A 208 -6.97 21.68 -4.30
N LEU A 209 -5.86 20.99 -4.01
CA LEU A 209 -5.62 19.61 -4.43
C LEU A 209 -6.62 18.64 -3.80
N GLN A 210 -6.94 18.81 -2.51
CA GLN A 210 -7.96 18.01 -1.83
C GLN A 210 -9.33 18.16 -2.51
N THR A 211 -9.73 19.39 -2.82
CA THR A 211 -11.01 19.64 -3.49
C THR A 211 -11.03 19.09 -4.92
N VAL A 212 -9.90 19.15 -5.63
CA VAL A 212 -9.74 18.53 -6.95
C VAL A 212 -9.86 17.00 -6.85
N MET A 213 -9.22 16.38 -5.87
CA MET A 213 -9.32 14.93 -5.63
C MET A 213 -10.76 14.53 -5.37
N GLU A 214 -11.46 15.19 -4.44
CA GLU A 214 -12.87 14.92 -4.15
C GLU A 214 -13.76 15.09 -5.39
N LYS A 215 -13.54 16.14 -6.18
CA LYS A 215 -14.30 16.40 -7.40
C LYS A 215 -14.05 15.32 -8.44
N VAL A 216 -12.80 14.94 -8.69
CA VAL A 216 -12.43 13.91 -9.67
C VAL A 216 -12.95 12.54 -9.23
N GLU A 217 -12.87 12.20 -7.94
CA GLU A 217 -13.44 10.97 -7.41
C GLU A 217 -14.97 10.92 -7.56
N LYS A 218 -15.67 12.02 -7.28
CA LYS A 218 -17.13 12.14 -7.54
C LYS A 218 -17.45 12.01 -9.04
N GLU A 219 -16.69 12.66 -9.91
CA GLU A 219 -16.84 12.54 -11.37
C GLU A 219 -16.60 11.10 -11.87
N LEU A 220 -15.62 10.40 -11.31
CA LEU A 220 -15.34 9.00 -11.62
C LEU A 220 -16.47 8.09 -11.14
N ALA A 221 -16.94 8.25 -9.90
CA ALA A 221 -18.07 7.48 -9.36
C ALA A 221 -19.34 7.62 -10.24
N ASN A 222 -19.56 8.80 -10.81
CA ASN A 222 -20.69 9.08 -11.70
C ASN A 222 -20.52 8.49 -13.12
N LYS A 223 -19.30 8.14 -13.55
CA LYS A 223 -19.01 7.53 -14.88
C LYS A 223 -19.25 6.01 -14.94
N GLY A 224 -19.70 5.38 -13.85
CA GLY A 224 -20.12 3.98 -13.82
C GLY A 224 -19.00 2.95 -13.57
N THR A 225 -19.35 1.66 -13.68
CA THR A 225 -18.67 0.45 -13.17
C THR A 225 -17.23 0.15 -13.61
N ASN A 226 -16.55 1.06 -14.31
CA ASN A 226 -15.21 0.84 -14.87
C ASN A 226 -14.16 1.85 -14.38
N SER A 227 -14.51 2.78 -13.49
CA SER A 227 -13.57 3.79 -13.01
C SER A 227 -12.91 3.36 -11.69
N THR A 228 -11.59 3.36 -11.67
CA THR A 228 -10.83 3.05 -10.46
C THR A 228 -10.85 4.23 -9.47
N SER A 229 -11.36 4.03 -8.26
CA SER A 229 -11.11 4.95 -7.14
C SER A 229 -9.63 4.95 -6.76
N LEU A 230 -9.05 6.15 -6.68
CA LEU A 230 -7.63 6.35 -6.36
C LEU A 230 -7.35 5.85 -4.94
N SER A 231 -8.20 6.21 -3.96
CA SER A 231 -8.10 5.79 -2.56
C SER A 231 -8.07 4.26 -2.42
N VAL A 232 -8.88 3.54 -3.19
CA VAL A 232 -8.84 2.08 -3.22
C VAL A 232 -7.54 1.55 -3.83
N LEU A 233 -7.01 2.13 -4.90
CA LEU A 233 -5.73 1.73 -5.50
C LEU A 233 -4.53 1.91 -4.56
N ALA A 234 -4.44 3.04 -3.87
CA ALA A 234 -3.36 3.31 -2.93
C ALA A 234 -3.43 2.41 -1.70
N THR A 235 -4.65 2.14 -1.22
CA THR A 235 -4.91 1.17 -0.14
C THR A 235 -4.50 -0.23 -0.58
N VAL A 236 -5.01 -0.69 -1.72
CA VAL A 236 -4.74 -2.02 -2.30
C VAL A 236 -3.27 -2.19 -2.67
N ARG A 237 -2.46 -1.15 -2.87
CA ARG A 237 -1.04 -1.30 -3.22
C ARG A 237 -0.08 -0.98 -2.08
N GLY A 238 -0.62 -0.86 -0.86
CA GLY A 238 0.18 -0.67 0.36
C GLY A 238 0.78 0.73 0.52
N TYR A 239 0.27 1.71 -0.24
CA TYR A 239 0.70 3.10 -0.13
C TYR A 239 -0.01 3.84 1.01
N GLY A 240 -1.28 3.51 1.31
CA GLY A 240 -2.09 4.22 2.31
C GLY A 240 -2.88 5.38 1.69
N THR A 241 -4.06 5.69 2.24
CA THR A 241 -4.90 6.82 1.78
C THR A 241 -4.34 8.16 2.25
N ASP A 242 -3.74 8.18 3.43
CA ASP A 242 -2.97 9.27 4.04
C ASP A 242 -1.77 9.69 3.17
N MET A 243 -1.00 8.73 2.67
CA MET A 243 0.19 9.01 1.85
C MET A 243 -0.15 9.56 0.45
N MET A 244 -1.40 9.42 0.01
CA MET A 244 -1.84 9.87 -1.31
C MET A 244 -1.88 11.39 -1.42
N GLU A 245 -2.37 12.07 -0.39
CA GLU A 245 -2.42 13.53 -0.37
C GLU A 245 -1.00 14.09 -0.49
N ASP A 246 -0.06 13.50 0.25
CA ASP A 246 1.36 13.88 0.17
C ASP A 246 1.99 13.51 -1.17
N TYR A 247 1.60 12.41 -1.81
CA TYR A 247 2.03 12.11 -3.19
C TYR A 247 1.52 13.14 -4.20
N ILE A 248 0.24 13.47 -4.16
CA ILE A 248 -0.35 14.42 -5.11
C ILE A 248 0.23 15.80 -4.89
N LEU A 249 0.50 16.19 -3.64
CA LEU A 249 1.22 17.41 -3.32
C LEU A 249 2.66 17.38 -3.83
N ALA A 250 3.40 16.28 -3.59
CA ALA A 250 4.77 16.10 -4.08
C ALA A 250 4.82 16.16 -5.61
N TYR A 251 3.86 15.52 -6.27
CA TYR A 251 3.69 15.57 -7.72
C TYR A 251 3.43 17.00 -8.20
N ALA A 252 2.48 17.72 -7.58
CA ALA A 252 2.19 19.10 -7.95
C ALA A 252 3.43 20.00 -7.80
N ILE A 253 4.12 19.96 -6.66
CA ILE A 253 5.27 20.81 -6.38
C ILE A 253 6.47 20.44 -7.28
N ILE A 254 6.86 19.16 -7.30
CA ILE A 254 8.12 18.72 -7.93
C ILE A 254 7.96 18.46 -9.43
N LYS A 255 6.83 17.90 -9.88
CA LYS A 255 6.62 17.57 -11.30
C LYS A 255 5.96 18.64 -12.10
N LEU A 256 5.07 19.41 -11.50
CA LEU A 256 4.32 20.42 -12.22
C LEU A 256 4.95 21.79 -12.01
N LEU A 257 5.00 22.27 -10.77
CA LEU A 257 5.38 23.64 -10.43
C LEU A 257 6.87 23.91 -10.67
N ALA A 258 7.77 23.01 -10.26
CA ALA A 258 9.22 23.25 -10.40
C ALA A 258 9.66 23.49 -11.85
N VAL A 259 8.96 22.91 -12.82
CA VAL A 259 9.27 23.05 -14.25
C VAL A 259 8.42 24.10 -14.96
N ARG A 260 7.65 24.92 -14.23
CA ARG A 260 6.86 26.01 -14.84
C ARG A 260 7.72 27.23 -15.14
N GLU A 261 7.48 27.77 -16.33
CA GLU A 261 7.91 29.10 -16.73
C GLU A 261 7.07 30.13 -15.95
N VAL A 262 7.72 31.15 -15.35
CA VAL A 262 7.03 32.22 -14.60
C VAL A 262 6.98 33.50 -15.45
N GLY A 263 8.07 33.78 -16.17
CA GLY A 263 8.13 34.88 -17.14
C GLY A 263 8.32 36.25 -16.51
N GLY A 264 8.86 36.34 -15.29
CA GLY A 264 9.09 37.61 -14.61
C GLY A 264 10.15 38.49 -15.30
N GLU A 265 10.99 37.90 -16.15
CA GLU A 265 12.01 38.58 -16.95
C GLU A 265 11.59 38.79 -18.42
N LEU A 266 10.37 38.38 -18.79
CA LEU A 266 9.86 38.46 -20.16
C LEU A 266 8.74 39.51 -20.28
N PRO A 267 8.59 40.15 -21.45
CA PRO A 267 7.42 40.96 -21.75
C PRO A 267 6.12 40.16 -21.58
N VAL A 268 5.10 40.80 -21.00
CA VAL A 268 3.77 40.21 -20.71
C VAL A 268 3.13 39.55 -21.94
N GLU A 269 3.34 40.13 -23.12
CA GLU A 269 2.81 39.67 -24.42
C GLU A 269 3.34 38.30 -24.85
N ILE A 270 4.44 37.83 -24.27
CA ILE A 270 5.09 36.56 -24.64
C ILE A 270 4.50 35.38 -23.84
N MET A 271 3.90 35.65 -22.68
CA MET A 271 3.41 34.63 -21.74
C MET A 271 1.95 34.20 -21.96
N VAL A 272 1.36 34.49 -23.14
CA VAL A 272 -0.03 34.15 -23.47
C VAL A 272 -0.26 32.64 -23.29
N ASN A 273 -1.30 32.28 -22.53
CA ASN A 273 -1.73 30.92 -22.18
C ASN A 273 -0.92 30.17 -21.09
N ASN A 274 -0.13 30.84 -20.25
CA ASN A 274 0.64 30.18 -19.19
C ASN A 274 -0.08 30.12 -17.81
N ASN A 275 -1.40 29.96 -17.77
CA ASN A 275 -2.13 29.86 -16.50
C ASN A 275 -1.76 28.58 -15.74
N ILE A 276 -1.03 28.73 -14.63
CA ILE A 276 -0.49 27.63 -13.83
C ILE A 276 -1.61 26.83 -13.18
N VAL A 277 -2.65 27.49 -12.66
CA VAL A 277 -3.76 26.83 -11.94
C VAL A 277 -4.55 25.93 -12.89
N THR A 278 -4.91 26.43 -14.07
CA THR A 278 -5.61 25.63 -15.09
C THR A 278 -4.75 24.44 -15.55
N GLY A 279 -3.47 24.67 -15.82
CA GLY A 279 -2.54 23.61 -16.20
C GLY A 279 -2.35 22.56 -15.10
N MET A 280 -2.29 22.98 -13.84
CA MET A 280 -2.20 22.12 -12.68
C MET A 280 -3.46 21.27 -12.51
N TYR A 281 -4.65 21.85 -12.63
CA TYR A 281 -5.92 21.12 -12.56
C TYR A 281 -5.95 19.94 -13.53
N PHE A 282 -5.68 20.17 -14.83
CA PHE A 282 -5.76 19.11 -15.84
C PHE A 282 -4.70 18.02 -15.66
N LEU A 283 -3.47 18.39 -15.28
CA LEU A 283 -2.40 17.41 -15.07
C LEU A 283 -2.59 16.59 -13.80
N VAL A 284 -3.05 17.22 -12.71
CA VAL A 284 -3.41 16.51 -11.47
C VAL A 284 -4.61 15.60 -11.72
N LYS A 285 -5.64 16.08 -12.42
CA LYS A 285 -6.78 15.24 -12.83
C LYS A 285 -6.33 14.02 -13.62
N GLN A 286 -5.48 14.20 -14.64
CA GLN A 286 -4.94 13.09 -15.41
C GLN A 286 -4.12 12.11 -14.55
N GLU A 287 -3.35 12.63 -13.60
CA GLU A 287 -2.56 11.84 -12.66
C GLU A 287 -3.45 11.00 -11.74
N ILE A 288 -4.55 11.56 -11.23
CA ILE A 288 -5.55 10.86 -10.40
C ILE A 288 -6.30 9.81 -11.23
N GLU A 289 -6.79 10.17 -12.42
CA GLU A 289 -7.63 9.28 -13.24
C GLU A 289 -6.86 8.05 -13.75
N THR A 290 -5.59 8.22 -14.14
CA THR A 290 -4.82 7.14 -14.79
C THR A 290 -3.33 7.10 -14.42
N GLY A 291 -2.71 8.25 -14.15
CA GLY A 291 -1.25 8.35 -13.98
C GLY A 291 -0.70 7.54 -12.81
N PHE A 292 -1.27 7.69 -11.62
CA PHE A 292 -0.85 6.97 -10.42
C PHE A 292 -1.08 5.47 -10.56
N ALA A 293 -2.27 5.08 -11.06
CA ALA A 293 -2.62 3.69 -11.32
C ALA A 293 -1.58 3.01 -12.22
N ASN A 294 -1.21 3.66 -13.34
CA ASN A 294 -0.21 3.14 -14.28
C ASN A 294 1.20 3.05 -13.69
N LYS A 295 1.58 3.95 -12.77
CA LYS A 295 2.90 3.92 -12.13
C LYS A 295 3.02 2.86 -11.05
N ILE A 296 1.91 2.50 -10.42
CA ILE A 296 1.86 1.53 -9.31
C ILE A 296 1.45 0.13 -9.81
N SER A 297 0.62 0.05 -10.85
CA SER A 297 0.00 -1.17 -11.36
C SER A 297 0.13 -1.25 -12.88
N ASN A 298 0.65 -2.38 -13.39
CA ASN A 298 0.73 -2.64 -14.83
C ASN A 298 -0.60 -3.19 -15.41
N GLN A 299 -1.67 -3.17 -14.62
CA GLN A 299 -2.98 -3.71 -14.94
C GLN A 299 -4.07 -2.66 -14.69
N PRO A 300 -5.09 -2.57 -15.56
CA PRO A 300 -6.27 -1.76 -15.31
C PRO A 300 -7.05 -2.39 -14.15
N VAL A 301 -7.15 -1.68 -13.02
CA VAL A 301 -8.00 -2.11 -11.90
C VAL A 301 -9.41 -1.59 -12.18
N LEU A 302 -10.35 -2.48 -12.51
CA LEU A 302 -11.75 -2.11 -12.76
C LEU A 302 -12.51 -2.15 -11.43
N LEU A 303 -12.90 -0.99 -10.90
CA LEU A 303 -13.76 -0.90 -9.71
C LEU A 303 -15.22 -0.69 -10.14
N LYS A 304 -16.10 -1.61 -9.72
CA LYS A 304 -17.55 -1.44 -9.82
C LYS A 304 -18.08 -0.69 -8.60
N ALA A 305 -19.16 0.07 -8.80
CA ALA A 305 -19.70 1.07 -7.87
C ALA A 305 -20.12 0.57 -6.46
N HIS A 306 -20.03 -0.73 -6.16
CA HIS A 306 -20.32 -1.30 -4.83
C HIS A 306 -19.07 -1.95 -4.22
N PRO A 307 -18.79 -1.78 -2.90
CA PRO A 307 -17.68 -2.44 -2.20
C PRO A 307 -17.67 -3.97 -2.33
N GLU A 308 -18.83 -4.58 -2.61
CA GLU A 308 -19.03 -6.02 -2.86
C GLU A 308 -18.70 -6.47 -4.27
N SER A 309 -18.42 -5.53 -5.16
CA SER A 309 -18.23 -5.76 -6.60
C SER A 309 -16.87 -5.35 -7.12
N VAL A 310 -15.93 -5.05 -6.21
CA VAL A 310 -14.51 -4.87 -6.53
C VAL A 310 -13.96 -6.17 -7.12
N VAL A 311 -13.30 -6.06 -8.28
CA VAL A 311 -12.68 -7.21 -8.96
C VAL A 311 -11.17 -7.04 -8.92
N PHE A 312 -10.48 -7.93 -8.23
CA PHE A 312 -9.02 -8.02 -8.23
C PHE A 312 -8.64 -9.37 -8.86
N ASN A 313 -7.76 -9.38 -9.88
CA ASN A 313 -7.43 -10.60 -10.65
C ASN A 313 -8.62 -11.38 -11.25
N GLY A 314 -9.78 -10.75 -11.47
CA GLY A 314 -10.97 -11.43 -12.02
C GLY A 314 -11.94 -11.99 -10.97
N GLU A 315 -11.61 -11.90 -9.68
CA GLU A 315 -12.48 -12.36 -8.58
C GLU A 315 -13.20 -11.20 -7.90
N LYS A 316 -14.52 -11.33 -7.70
CA LYS A 316 -15.39 -10.33 -7.05
C LYS A 316 -15.39 -10.50 -5.53
N GLY A 317 -15.14 -9.43 -4.77
CA GLY A 317 -15.35 -9.43 -3.32
C GLY A 317 -14.88 -8.17 -2.59
N LYS A 318 -15.40 -7.95 -1.38
CA LYS A 318 -14.93 -6.90 -0.44
C LYS A 318 -13.46 -7.13 -0.14
N ILE A 319 -12.63 -6.13 -0.43
CA ILE A 319 -11.20 -6.12 -0.06
C ILE A 319 -11.11 -6.32 1.46
N ASN A 320 -10.58 -7.45 1.90
CA ASN A 320 -10.35 -7.70 3.32
C ASN A 320 -8.92 -7.26 3.71
N ALA A 321 -8.62 -7.22 5.02
CA ALA A 321 -7.28 -6.87 5.52
C ALA A 321 -6.16 -7.83 5.02
N MET A 322 -6.52 -9.03 4.55
CA MET A 322 -5.59 -10.01 3.99
C MET A 322 -5.24 -9.76 2.52
N ASP A 323 -6.15 -9.19 1.72
CA ASP A 323 -5.90 -8.71 0.35
C ASP A 323 -4.92 -7.52 0.37
N LEU A 324 -5.07 -6.68 1.39
CA LEU A 324 -4.14 -5.60 1.76
C LEU A 324 -2.74 -6.11 2.12
N VAL A 325 -2.64 -7.25 2.81
CA VAL A 325 -1.37 -7.91 3.14
C VAL A 325 -0.76 -8.59 1.92
N GLN A 326 -1.57 -9.22 1.05
CA GLN A 326 -1.09 -9.85 -0.20
C GLN A 326 -0.40 -8.83 -1.12
N ALA A 327 -0.96 -7.63 -1.26
CA ALA A 327 -0.40 -6.63 -2.14
C ALA A 327 0.89 -5.95 -1.63
N ARG A 328 1.17 -6.07 -0.32
CA ARG A 328 2.43 -5.65 0.31
C ARG A 328 3.56 -6.67 0.14
N SER A 329 3.26 -7.87 -0.34
CA SER A 329 4.26 -8.94 -0.47
C SER A 329 4.99 -8.88 -1.83
N PRO A 330 6.33 -9.02 -1.87
CA PRO A 330 7.15 -8.84 -3.08
C PRO A 330 7.00 -9.93 -4.15
N ALA A 331 6.10 -10.91 -3.97
CA ALA A 331 5.75 -11.90 -4.98
C ALA A 331 4.26 -12.24 -4.88
N GLN A 332 3.55 -12.30 -6.03
CA GLN A 332 2.22 -12.91 -6.08
C GLN A 332 2.35 -14.41 -5.81
N MET A 333 2.43 -14.82 -4.54
CA MET A 333 2.15 -16.19 -4.17
C MET A 333 0.64 -16.40 -4.29
N LYS A 334 0.23 -17.34 -5.15
CA LYS A 334 -1.16 -17.84 -5.15
C LYS A 334 -1.50 -18.31 -3.73
N GLU A 335 -2.75 -18.17 -3.31
CA GLU A 335 -3.13 -18.33 -1.89
C GLU A 335 -2.80 -19.73 -1.33
N TYR A 336 -2.89 -20.77 -2.15
CA TYR A 336 -2.43 -22.11 -1.80
C TYR A 336 -0.91 -22.21 -1.62
N VAL A 337 -0.10 -21.54 -2.45
CA VAL A 337 1.36 -21.49 -2.30
C VAL A 337 1.76 -20.78 -1.00
N ARG A 338 1.01 -19.74 -0.62
CA ARG A 338 1.19 -19.08 0.69
C ARG A 338 0.82 -20.02 1.83
N THR A 339 -0.27 -20.76 1.70
CA THR A 339 -0.68 -21.76 2.69
C THR A 339 0.42 -22.80 2.89
N GLU A 340 0.98 -23.33 1.79
CA GLU A 340 2.08 -24.29 1.86
C GLU A 340 3.33 -23.70 2.52
N TYR A 341 3.68 -22.47 2.16
CA TYR A 341 4.82 -21.76 2.75
C TYR A 341 4.62 -21.56 4.26
N VAL A 342 3.43 -21.10 4.66
CA VAL A 342 3.07 -20.85 6.06
C VAL A 342 3.09 -22.14 6.89
N PHE A 343 2.57 -23.25 6.35
CA PHE A 343 2.65 -24.55 7.02
C PHE A 343 4.08 -25.05 7.17
N LYS A 344 4.91 -24.88 6.13
CA LYS A 344 6.33 -25.27 6.17
C LYS A 344 7.16 -24.39 7.11
N GLU A 345 6.80 -23.12 7.27
CA GLU A 345 7.45 -22.18 8.20
C GLU A 345 6.89 -22.24 9.64
N TYR A 346 6.75 -23.45 10.17
CA TYR A 346 6.05 -23.72 11.43
C TYR A 346 6.57 -22.89 12.64
N ARG A 347 7.86 -22.54 12.70
CA ARG A 347 8.42 -21.76 13.81
C ARG A 347 7.87 -20.33 13.86
N SER A 348 7.76 -19.69 12.70
CA SER A 348 7.19 -18.35 12.57
C SER A 348 5.68 -18.41 12.83
N PHE A 349 5.03 -19.48 12.38
CA PHE A 349 3.62 -19.74 12.63
C PHE A 349 3.26 -19.80 14.13
N LEU A 350 4.04 -20.53 14.93
CA LEU A 350 3.80 -20.67 16.37
C LEU A 350 3.86 -19.33 17.11
N LYS A 351 4.78 -18.43 16.71
CA LYS A 351 4.86 -17.07 17.28
C LYS A 351 3.60 -16.26 16.99
N THR A 352 3.06 -16.40 15.79
CA THR A 352 1.83 -15.69 15.37
C THR A 352 0.60 -16.20 16.12
N MET A 353 0.48 -17.51 16.33
CA MET A 353 -0.67 -18.13 16.99
C MET A 353 -0.69 -17.98 18.52
N ARG A 354 0.40 -17.49 19.13
CA ARG A 354 0.56 -17.33 20.59
C ARG A 354 0.20 -18.62 21.35
N LEU A 355 0.83 -19.72 20.95
CA LEU A 355 0.65 -21.04 21.59
C LEU A 355 1.73 -21.22 22.66
N ASP A 356 1.45 -20.75 23.88
CA ASP A 356 2.43 -20.69 24.96
C ASP A 356 2.97 -22.07 25.40
N ASN A 357 2.16 -23.13 25.22
CA ASN A 357 2.54 -24.51 25.59
C ASN A 357 3.05 -25.34 24.41
N ALA A 358 3.18 -24.76 23.20
CA ALA A 358 3.64 -25.48 22.01
C ALA A 358 5.11 -25.16 21.70
N ALA A 359 6.04 -25.95 22.25
CA ALA A 359 7.46 -25.78 21.96
C ALA A 359 7.78 -26.17 20.51
N PRO A 360 8.62 -25.41 19.77
CA PRO A 360 8.96 -25.73 18.38
C PRO A 360 9.57 -27.12 18.17
N ALA A 361 10.25 -27.67 19.19
CA ALA A 361 10.79 -29.03 19.14
C ALA A 361 9.68 -30.08 19.11
N ASP A 362 8.66 -29.93 19.95
CA ASP A 362 7.51 -30.85 20.02
C ASP A 362 6.70 -30.81 18.73
N VAL A 363 6.51 -29.62 18.16
CA VAL A 363 5.85 -29.46 16.86
C VAL A 363 6.64 -30.14 15.74
N LYS A 364 7.97 -30.09 15.79
CA LYS A 364 8.81 -30.80 14.82
C LYS A 364 8.65 -32.33 14.94
N LEU A 365 8.56 -32.86 16.16
CA LEU A 365 8.28 -34.29 16.38
C LEU A 365 6.92 -34.70 15.79
N LEU A 366 5.89 -33.87 15.96
CA LEU A 366 4.57 -34.12 15.35
C LEU A 366 4.63 -34.07 13.82
N ILE A 367 5.35 -33.11 13.23
CA ILE A 367 5.55 -33.02 11.77
C ILE A 367 6.24 -34.29 11.27
N ASP A 368 7.34 -34.70 11.91
CA ASP A 368 8.10 -35.87 11.50
C ASP A 368 7.27 -37.15 11.61
N SER A 369 6.44 -37.26 12.66
CA SER A 369 5.49 -38.36 12.78
C SER A 369 4.47 -38.35 11.64
N GLN A 370 3.84 -37.22 11.33
CA GLN A 370 2.84 -37.14 10.25
C GLN A 370 3.42 -37.51 8.88
N LEU A 371 4.66 -37.09 8.61
CA LEU A 371 5.33 -37.43 7.36
C LEU A 371 5.69 -38.93 7.29
N ALA A 372 6.02 -39.55 8.43
CA ALA A 372 6.43 -40.95 8.50
C ALA A 372 5.26 -41.95 8.57
N THR A 373 4.18 -41.62 9.28
CA THR A 373 3.13 -42.59 9.64
C THR A 373 1.82 -42.41 8.89
N HIS A 374 1.53 -41.21 8.38
CA HIS A 374 0.32 -40.95 7.61
C HIS A 374 0.56 -41.24 6.13
N ASP A 375 0.18 -42.43 5.68
CA ASP A 375 0.30 -42.90 4.30
C ASP A 375 -1.04 -42.88 3.54
N GLY A 376 -2.16 -42.65 4.24
CA GLY A 376 -3.50 -42.55 3.66
C GLY A 376 -3.82 -41.21 2.97
N PRO A 377 -4.96 -41.14 2.27
CA PRO A 377 -5.47 -39.90 1.69
C PRO A 377 -6.02 -38.97 2.79
N VAL A 378 -5.89 -37.67 2.54
CA VAL A 378 -6.47 -36.62 3.38
C VAL A 378 -7.97 -36.52 3.08
N TYR A 379 -8.80 -36.85 4.06
CA TYR A 379 -10.25 -36.68 4.01
C TYR A 379 -10.74 -35.34 4.56
N THR A 380 -11.99 -34.99 4.24
CA THR A 380 -12.70 -33.79 4.73
C THR A 380 -12.69 -33.64 6.25
N LEU A 381 -12.64 -34.74 7.02
CA LEU A 381 -12.46 -34.67 8.46
C LEU A 381 -11.16 -33.95 8.85
N HIS A 382 -10.04 -34.31 8.21
CA HIS A 382 -8.75 -33.66 8.46
C HIS A 382 -8.77 -32.20 8.04
N GLU A 383 -9.35 -31.89 6.88
CA GLU A 383 -9.53 -30.51 6.40
C GLU A 383 -10.33 -29.68 7.40
N TRP A 384 -11.41 -30.25 7.94
CA TRP A 384 -12.27 -29.58 8.90
C TRP A 384 -11.56 -29.35 10.24
N LEU A 385 -10.83 -30.35 10.75
CA LEU A 385 -10.05 -30.22 11.98
C LEU A 385 -8.89 -29.23 11.84
N VAL A 386 -8.22 -29.21 10.68
CA VAL A 386 -7.17 -28.22 10.39
C VAL A 386 -7.77 -26.82 10.23
N ALA A 387 -8.90 -26.70 9.53
CA ALA A 387 -9.61 -25.42 9.37
C ALA A 387 -10.02 -24.87 10.73
N LEU A 388 -10.63 -25.70 11.57
CA LEU A 388 -11.08 -25.27 12.88
C LEU A 388 -9.91 -24.71 13.72
N ALA A 389 -8.77 -25.39 13.72
CA ALA A 389 -7.57 -24.94 14.45
C ALA A 389 -6.88 -23.72 13.82
N LEU A 390 -6.76 -23.67 12.49
CA LEU A 390 -5.84 -22.78 11.79
C LEU A 390 -6.52 -21.71 10.91
N HIS A 391 -7.85 -21.61 10.90
CA HIS A 391 -8.63 -20.68 10.05
C HIS A 391 -8.20 -19.22 10.19
N ARG A 392 -7.59 -18.84 11.32
CA ARG A 392 -7.11 -17.47 11.56
C ARG A 392 -5.90 -17.10 10.72
N SER A 393 -5.07 -18.09 10.41
CA SER A 393 -3.79 -17.88 9.74
C SER A 393 -3.84 -18.32 8.29
N VAL A 394 -4.78 -19.21 7.95
CA VAL A 394 -4.87 -19.84 6.63
C VAL A 394 -6.32 -20.07 6.23
N HIS A 395 -6.65 -19.75 4.98
CA HIS A 395 -8.00 -19.89 4.45
C HIS A 395 -8.31 -21.34 4.03
N TYR A 396 -9.41 -21.93 4.52
CA TYR A 396 -9.72 -23.36 4.30
C TYR A 396 -9.89 -23.76 2.82
N LYS A 397 -10.37 -22.84 1.96
CA LYS A 397 -10.55 -23.10 0.51
C LYS A 397 -9.25 -23.44 -0.23
N THR A 398 -8.09 -23.15 0.36
CA THR A 398 -6.80 -23.45 -0.29
C THR A 398 -6.31 -24.86 -0.01
N TYR A 399 -6.92 -25.58 0.94
CA TYR A 399 -6.42 -26.87 1.43
C TYR A 399 -6.41 -27.95 0.35
N THR A 400 -7.44 -27.97 -0.50
CA THR A 400 -7.55 -28.91 -1.63
C THR A 400 -6.52 -28.65 -2.72
N GLU A 401 -5.93 -27.46 -2.74
CA GLU A 401 -4.91 -27.05 -3.71
C GLU A 401 -3.48 -27.14 -3.15
N CYS A 402 -3.33 -27.41 -1.85
CA CYS A 402 -2.03 -27.57 -1.21
C CYS A 402 -1.42 -28.93 -1.51
N GLY A 403 -0.10 -28.96 -1.69
CA GLY A 403 0.68 -30.17 -1.79
C GLY A 403 0.44 -31.10 -0.58
N PRO A 404 0.33 -32.43 -0.78
CA PRO A 404 0.03 -33.38 0.29
C PRO A 404 0.99 -33.30 1.48
N GLU A 405 2.28 -33.09 1.20
CA GLU A 405 3.31 -32.91 2.23
C GLU A 405 3.05 -31.65 3.06
N ALA A 406 2.78 -30.52 2.40
CA ALA A 406 2.54 -29.26 3.09
C ALA A 406 1.26 -29.31 3.94
N PHE A 407 0.23 -30.02 3.48
CA PHE A 407 -0.98 -30.22 4.27
C PHE A 407 -0.70 -31.04 5.54
N ARG A 408 0.20 -32.03 5.50
CA ARG A 408 0.64 -32.77 6.71
C ARG A 408 1.36 -31.88 7.72
N TYR A 409 2.10 -30.87 7.28
CA TYR A 409 2.63 -29.84 8.18
C TYR A 409 1.48 -29.06 8.85
N GLY A 410 0.43 -28.72 8.09
CA GLY A 410 -0.80 -28.13 8.63
C GLY A 410 -1.50 -29.02 9.66
N MET A 411 -1.57 -30.33 9.42
CA MET A 411 -2.11 -31.31 10.36
C MET A 411 -1.31 -31.34 11.67
N ALA A 412 0.02 -31.36 11.60
CA ALA A 412 0.87 -31.32 12.80
C ALA A 412 0.75 -29.99 13.58
N LEU A 413 0.62 -28.86 12.88
CA LEU A 413 0.35 -27.55 13.49
C LEU A 413 -1.02 -27.51 14.18
N ALA A 414 -2.04 -28.13 13.58
CA ALA A 414 -3.35 -28.28 14.20
C ALA A 414 -3.27 -29.18 15.44
N GLN A 415 -2.50 -30.28 15.40
CA GLN A 415 -2.25 -31.13 16.58
C GLN A 415 -1.62 -30.34 17.73
N ALA A 416 -0.56 -29.58 17.45
CA ALA A 416 0.07 -28.72 18.43
C ALA A 416 -0.91 -27.70 19.05
N THR A 417 -1.80 -27.16 18.23
CA THR A 417 -2.85 -26.23 18.68
C THR A 417 -3.82 -26.93 19.63
N TYR A 418 -4.33 -28.11 19.28
CA TYR A 418 -5.23 -28.88 20.15
C TYR A 418 -4.56 -29.32 21.46
N LEU A 419 -3.29 -29.74 21.41
CA LEU A 419 -2.50 -30.11 22.58
C LEU A 419 -2.30 -28.93 23.54
N ASN A 420 -2.11 -27.71 23.01
CA ASN A 420 -2.00 -26.50 23.83
C ASN A 420 -3.25 -26.26 24.71
N TYR A 421 -4.42 -26.73 24.27
CA TYR A 421 -5.68 -26.67 25.03
C TYR A 421 -6.05 -27.99 25.73
N GLY A 422 -5.15 -28.98 25.74
CA GLY A 422 -5.40 -30.29 26.38
C GLY A 422 -6.37 -31.19 25.64
N MET A 423 -6.66 -30.93 24.36
CA MET A 423 -7.61 -31.69 23.54
C MET A 423 -6.93 -32.86 22.83
N TYR A 424 -6.43 -33.82 23.60
CA TYR A 424 -5.68 -34.98 23.11
C TYR A 424 -6.47 -35.81 22.10
N ASP A 425 -7.75 -36.09 22.36
CA ASP A 425 -8.59 -36.94 21.51
C ASP A 425 -8.79 -36.36 20.10
N VAL A 426 -8.90 -35.02 20.02
CA VAL A 426 -9.03 -34.29 18.74
C VAL A 426 -7.70 -34.31 18.00
N ALA A 427 -6.58 -34.11 18.72
CA ALA A 427 -5.25 -34.17 18.14
C ALA A 427 -4.91 -35.57 17.59
N GLN A 428 -5.33 -36.64 18.28
CA GLN A 428 -5.10 -38.02 17.85
C GLN A 428 -5.81 -38.33 16.52
N LEU A 429 -7.03 -37.79 16.29
CA LEU A 429 -7.74 -38.00 15.02
C LEU A 429 -6.96 -37.51 13.80
N LEU A 430 -6.12 -36.47 13.94
CA LEU A 430 -5.25 -36.00 12.86
C LEU A 430 -4.12 -36.98 12.53
N SER A 431 -3.81 -37.95 13.40
CA SER A 431 -2.83 -39.02 13.14
C SER A 431 -3.47 -40.31 12.64
N CYS A 432 -4.79 -40.33 12.42
CA CYS A 432 -5.49 -41.52 11.97
C CYS A 432 -5.51 -41.64 10.44
N ASN A 433 -5.13 -42.80 9.94
CA ASN A 433 -5.54 -43.22 8.60
C ASN A 433 -7.02 -43.65 8.64
N MET A 434 -7.79 -43.25 7.64
CA MET A 434 -9.23 -43.52 7.58
C MET A 434 -9.57 -44.44 6.41
N VAL A 435 -10.36 -45.48 6.69
CA VAL A 435 -10.89 -46.40 5.67
C VAL A 435 -12.41 -46.39 5.77
N ARG A 436 -13.09 -46.01 4.69
CA ARG A 436 -14.56 -46.06 4.63
C ARG A 436 -15.01 -47.52 4.67
N SER A 437 -15.94 -47.85 5.56
CA SER A 437 -16.43 -49.22 5.72
C SER A 437 -17.93 -49.24 5.99
N GLU A 438 -18.66 -50.05 5.22
CA GLU A 438 -20.08 -50.35 5.48
C GLU A 438 -20.29 -51.16 6.77
N MET A 439 -19.22 -51.78 7.29
CA MET A 439 -19.22 -52.49 8.56
C MET A 439 -18.96 -51.57 9.75
N SER A 440 -18.79 -50.27 9.55
CA SER A 440 -18.68 -49.34 10.67
C SER A 440 -20.00 -49.31 11.44
N ALA A 441 -19.96 -49.67 12.72
CA ALA A 441 -21.13 -49.67 13.59
C ALA A 441 -21.58 -48.25 14.00
N GLY A 442 -20.88 -47.22 13.50
CA GLY A 442 -21.01 -45.85 14.00
C GLY A 442 -20.36 -45.69 15.37
N TYR A 443 -19.93 -44.47 15.68
CA TYR A 443 -19.37 -44.14 16.97
C TYR A 443 -20.44 -43.44 17.83
N ALA A 444 -20.48 -43.79 19.10
CA ALA A 444 -21.35 -43.10 20.05
C ALA A 444 -20.75 -41.73 20.38
N ALA A 445 -21.62 -40.76 20.61
CA ALA A 445 -21.25 -39.39 20.87
C ALA A 445 -22.11 -38.82 21.98
N ASP A 446 -21.46 -38.25 22.99
CA ASP A 446 -22.18 -37.57 24.06
C ASP A 446 -22.88 -36.32 23.52
N PRO A 447 -24.12 -36.04 23.95
CA PRO A 447 -24.76 -34.78 23.60
C PRO A 447 -23.94 -33.61 24.14
N ILE A 448 -23.86 -32.53 23.36
CA ILE A 448 -23.16 -31.31 23.79
C ILE A 448 -23.79 -30.82 25.10
N ARG A 449 -22.96 -30.50 26.09
CA ARG A 449 -23.39 -29.98 27.40
C ARG A 449 -24.24 -28.71 27.23
N SER A 450 -25.26 -28.56 28.07
CA SER A 450 -26.22 -27.44 28.01
C SER A 450 -25.55 -26.06 28.07
N GLU A 451 -24.51 -25.92 28.90
CA GLU A 451 -23.73 -24.69 29.04
C GLU A 451 -22.99 -24.32 27.74
N LEU A 452 -22.33 -25.29 27.11
CA LEU A 452 -21.65 -25.10 25.82
C LEU A 452 -22.63 -24.82 24.69
N LYS A 453 -23.83 -25.41 24.70
CA LYS A 453 -24.89 -25.11 23.73
C LYS A 453 -25.30 -23.65 23.79
N ALA A 454 -25.52 -23.11 24.99
CA ALA A 454 -25.90 -21.72 25.19
C ALA A 454 -24.78 -20.76 24.72
N ASP A 455 -23.53 -21.07 25.02
CA ASP A 455 -22.39 -20.27 24.57
C ASP A 455 -22.21 -20.32 23.05
N LEU A 456 -22.34 -21.49 22.42
CA LEU A 456 -22.27 -21.62 20.96
C LEU A 456 -23.33 -20.77 20.26
N ASP A 457 -24.59 -20.85 20.72
CA ASP A 457 -25.70 -20.08 20.16
C ASP A 457 -25.51 -18.56 20.38
N ARG A 458 -24.84 -18.17 21.47
CA ARG A 458 -24.51 -16.77 21.76
C ARG A 458 -23.44 -16.20 20.83
N TYR A 459 -22.38 -16.97 20.56
CA TYR A 459 -21.21 -16.49 19.81
C TYR A 459 -21.34 -16.67 18.30
N TYR A 460 -22.03 -17.71 17.85
CA TYR A 460 -22.30 -17.98 16.44
C TYR A 460 -23.78 -17.70 16.18
N LEU A 461 -24.10 -16.40 16.05
CA LEU A 461 -25.45 -15.91 15.75
C LEU A 461 -26.02 -16.62 14.51
N GLN A 462 -27.30 -16.98 14.60
CA GLN A 462 -28.06 -17.48 13.47
C GLN A 462 -28.12 -16.43 12.35
N GLU A 463 -28.11 -16.89 11.09
CA GLU A 463 -28.22 -16.01 9.93
C GLU A 463 -29.44 -15.09 10.02
N TYR A 464 -29.27 -13.85 9.55
CA TYR A 464 -30.34 -12.87 9.45
C TYR A 464 -31.43 -13.39 8.49
N ARG A 465 -32.58 -13.77 9.07
CA ARG A 465 -33.84 -14.27 8.46
C ARG A 465 -33.86 -15.76 8.16
N ASN A 466 -34.36 -16.54 9.11
CA ASN A 466 -35.01 -17.80 8.78
C ASN A 466 -36.24 -17.55 7.88
N PRO A 467 -36.50 -18.41 6.89
CA PRO A 467 -37.79 -18.46 6.20
C PRO A 467 -38.91 -18.58 7.24
N ARG A 468 -40.00 -17.80 7.08
CA ARG A 468 -41.18 -17.94 7.96
C ARG A 468 -41.60 -19.41 7.96
N ASN A 469 -41.66 -20.01 9.15
CA ASN A 469 -42.11 -21.39 9.48
C ASN A 469 -41.05 -22.49 9.67
N LEU A 470 -39.75 -22.18 9.82
CA LEU A 470 -38.75 -23.17 10.27
C LEU A 470 -38.27 -22.86 11.69
N GLU A 471 -38.14 -23.90 12.51
CA GLU A 471 -37.54 -23.74 13.84
C GLU A 471 -36.09 -23.25 13.69
N PRO A 472 -35.66 -22.28 14.52
CA PRO A 472 -34.30 -21.76 14.48
C PRO A 472 -33.30 -22.85 14.83
N GLN A 473 -32.59 -23.37 13.81
CA GLN A 473 -31.52 -24.33 13.98
C GLN A 473 -30.18 -23.63 14.18
N SER A 474 -29.37 -24.16 15.08
CA SER A 474 -28.02 -23.65 15.31
C SER A 474 -27.05 -24.26 14.30
N THR A 475 -26.58 -23.43 13.37
CA THR A 475 -25.56 -23.75 12.36
C THR A 475 -24.32 -24.48 12.92
N PRO A 476 -23.70 -24.08 14.05
CA PRO A 476 -22.53 -24.81 14.58
C PRO A 476 -22.88 -26.23 15.08
N ARG A 477 -24.02 -26.39 15.76
CA ARG A 477 -24.52 -27.70 16.22
C ARG A 477 -24.88 -28.63 15.06
N GLU A 478 -25.50 -28.11 14.01
CA GLU A 478 -25.79 -28.85 12.79
C GLU A 478 -24.49 -29.28 12.09
N SER A 479 -23.51 -28.37 11.99
CA SER A 479 -22.21 -28.66 11.40
C SER A 479 -21.47 -29.78 12.14
N LEU A 480 -21.47 -29.78 13.48
CA LEU A 480 -20.89 -30.87 14.28
C LEU A 480 -21.63 -32.20 14.08
N THR A 481 -22.96 -32.14 13.98
CA THR A 481 -23.79 -33.34 13.73
C THR A 481 -23.50 -33.94 12.35
N LEU A 482 -23.38 -33.10 11.32
CA LEU A 482 -23.01 -33.51 9.96
C LEU A 482 -21.59 -34.08 9.92
N LEU A 483 -20.63 -33.42 10.57
CA LEU A 483 -19.25 -33.91 10.68
C LEU A 483 -19.22 -35.32 11.26
N HIS A 484 -19.93 -35.55 12.36
CA HIS A 484 -19.96 -36.86 12.98
C HIS A 484 -20.67 -37.91 12.12
N LYS A 485 -21.83 -37.58 11.58
CA LYS A 485 -22.64 -38.50 10.77
C LYS A 485 -21.94 -38.89 9.47
N ASP A 486 -21.34 -37.93 8.76
CA ASP A 486 -20.90 -38.11 7.39
C ASP A 486 -19.38 -38.33 7.27
N HIS A 487 -18.61 -37.90 8.28
CA HIS A 487 -17.14 -37.92 8.23
C HIS A 487 -16.45 -38.65 9.38
N ILE A 488 -17.20 -39.08 10.41
CA ILE A 488 -16.65 -39.91 11.51
C ILE A 488 -17.28 -41.31 11.48
N ASN A 489 -18.61 -41.41 11.56
CA ASN A 489 -19.34 -42.67 11.58
C ASN A 489 -19.03 -43.63 10.42
N PRO A 490 -18.86 -43.18 9.16
CA PRO A 490 -18.66 -44.12 8.04
C PRO A 490 -17.25 -44.72 7.95
N TYR A 491 -16.33 -44.33 8.84
CA TYR A 491 -14.90 -44.62 8.72
C TYR A 491 -14.38 -45.47 9.88
N LEU A 492 -13.49 -46.41 9.57
CA LEU A 492 -12.63 -47.07 10.55
C LEU A 492 -11.32 -46.28 10.67
N PHE A 493 -10.89 -46.02 11.90
CA PHE A 493 -9.68 -45.28 12.17
C PHE A 493 -8.52 -46.20 12.54
N HIS A 494 -7.35 -45.92 11.98
CA HIS A 494 -6.10 -46.56 12.34
C HIS A 494 -5.13 -45.48 12.79
N LEU A 495 -4.93 -45.37 14.10
CA LEU A 495 -4.04 -44.37 14.69
C LEU A 495 -2.59 -44.85 14.60
N ARG A 496 -1.71 -44.03 14.01
CA ARG A 496 -0.28 -44.33 13.91
C ARG A 496 0.55 -43.09 14.24
N ALA A 497 1.50 -43.24 15.16
CA ALA A 497 2.42 -42.18 15.55
C ALA A 497 3.80 -42.75 15.88
N THR A 498 4.85 -41.95 15.70
CA THR A 498 6.18 -42.31 16.21
C THR A 498 6.17 -42.34 17.74
N PRO A 499 7.09 -43.06 18.40
CA PRO A 499 7.13 -43.16 19.87
C PRO A 499 7.11 -41.81 20.58
N GLU A 500 7.84 -40.83 20.04
CA GLU A 500 7.96 -39.50 20.60
C GLU A 500 6.66 -38.69 20.44
N ALA A 501 6.01 -38.80 19.27
CA ALA A 501 4.73 -38.15 19.02
C ALA A 501 3.59 -38.81 19.80
N ALA A 502 3.61 -40.14 19.95
CA ALA A 502 2.64 -40.90 20.74
C ALA A 502 2.66 -40.48 22.22
N ALA A 503 3.85 -40.20 22.77
CA ALA A 503 4.00 -39.66 24.12
C ALA A 503 3.35 -38.27 24.29
N LEU A 504 3.52 -37.37 23.30
CA LEU A 504 2.89 -36.06 23.29
C LEU A 504 1.36 -36.14 23.14
N LEU A 505 0.89 -37.05 22.29
CA LEU A 505 -0.53 -37.30 22.03
C LEU A 505 -1.22 -38.11 23.12
N LYS A 506 -0.47 -38.74 24.04
CA LYS A 506 -0.96 -39.67 25.07
C LYS A 506 -1.69 -40.87 24.49
N CYS A 507 -1.11 -41.48 23.45
CA CYS A 507 -1.68 -42.66 22.79
C CYS A 507 -0.63 -43.77 22.60
N GLU A 508 -1.08 -44.93 22.11
CA GLU A 508 -0.19 -45.98 21.62
C GLU A 508 0.40 -45.61 20.25
N THR A 509 1.52 -46.22 19.87
CA THR A 509 2.21 -45.92 18.60
C THR A 509 1.48 -46.47 17.38
N ASP A 510 0.77 -47.59 17.51
CA ASP A 510 0.02 -48.21 16.44
C ASP A 510 -1.24 -48.87 17.02
N GLN A 511 -2.40 -48.28 16.76
CA GLN A 511 -3.69 -48.76 17.27
C GLN A 511 -4.65 -49.00 16.10
N PRO A 512 -4.75 -50.24 15.60
CA PRO A 512 -5.75 -50.60 14.60
C PRO A 512 -7.14 -50.58 15.24
N ASN A 513 -8.13 -50.03 14.53
CA ASN A 513 -9.50 -49.80 15.03
C ASN A 513 -9.57 -48.82 16.22
N TYR A 514 -8.84 -47.72 16.11
CA TYR A 514 -8.95 -46.61 17.05
C TYR A 514 -10.40 -46.12 17.13
N ILE A 515 -10.90 -45.91 18.35
CA ILE A 515 -12.27 -45.47 18.61
C ILE A 515 -12.21 -44.02 19.09
N PRO A 516 -12.81 -43.06 18.35
CA PRO A 516 -12.92 -41.69 18.81
C PRO A 516 -13.64 -41.62 20.17
N HIS A 517 -13.13 -40.78 21.07
CA HIS A 517 -13.68 -40.66 22.41
C HIS A 517 -15.12 -40.11 22.41
N LEU A 518 -15.97 -40.58 23.34
CA LEU A 518 -17.39 -40.21 23.43
C LEU A 518 -17.61 -38.69 23.57
N SER A 519 -16.69 -38.01 24.25
CA SER A 519 -16.75 -36.56 24.51
C SER A 519 -16.24 -35.70 23.35
N LEU A 520 -15.90 -36.27 22.20
CA LEU A 520 -15.34 -35.53 21.06
C LEU A 520 -16.17 -34.30 20.67
N HIS A 521 -17.50 -34.44 20.66
CA HIS A 521 -18.40 -33.32 20.37
C HIS A 521 -18.29 -32.18 21.38
N ASN A 522 -18.11 -32.50 22.66
CA ASN A 522 -17.91 -31.50 23.71
C ASN A 522 -16.56 -30.79 23.51
N SER A 523 -15.48 -31.53 23.20
CA SER A 523 -14.16 -30.95 22.94
C SER A 523 -14.17 -30.02 21.72
N LEU A 524 -14.81 -30.42 20.62
CA LEU A 524 -14.94 -29.59 19.43
C LEU A 524 -15.82 -28.36 19.67
N ALA A 525 -16.94 -28.51 20.37
CA ALA A 525 -17.81 -27.41 20.75
C ALA A 525 -17.09 -26.39 21.64
N GLU A 526 -16.35 -26.86 22.64
CA GLU A 526 -15.54 -26.02 23.52
C GLU A 526 -14.46 -25.26 22.74
N PHE A 527 -13.79 -25.92 21.80
CA PHE A 527 -12.80 -25.28 20.95
C PHE A 527 -13.40 -24.20 20.03
N MET A 528 -14.61 -24.42 19.50
CA MET A 528 -15.34 -23.40 18.75
C MET A 528 -15.66 -22.17 19.62
N VAL A 529 -16.09 -22.37 20.87
CA VAL A 529 -16.34 -21.27 21.81
C VAL A 529 -15.05 -20.49 22.13
N LEU A 530 -13.94 -21.19 22.37
CA LEU A 530 -12.62 -20.56 22.58
C LEU A 530 -12.21 -19.69 21.38
N ASN A 531 -12.40 -20.22 20.17
CA ASN A 531 -12.12 -19.50 18.95
C ASN A 531 -13.01 -18.26 18.78
N ALA A 532 -14.29 -18.32 19.13
CA ALA A 532 -15.18 -17.17 19.02
C ALA A 532 -14.86 -16.08 20.06
N ARG A 533 -14.51 -16.47 21.29
CA ARG A 533 -14.12 -15.51 22.36
C ARG A 533 -12.88 -14.72 21.99
N ARG A 534 -11.82 -15.39 21.55
CA ARG A 534 -10.60 -14.72 21.08
C ARG A 534 -10.83 -13.84 19.84
N LYS A 535 -11.82 -14.16 18.99
CA LYS A 535 -12.20 -13.29 17.86
C LYS A 535 -12.83 -11.98 18.35
N LEU A 536 -13.55 -11.99 19.48
CA LEU A 536 -14.10 -10.77 20.07
C LEU A 536 -13.02 -9.88 20.67
N GLU A 537 -11.98 -10.45 21.30
CA GLU A 537 -10.81 -9.71 21.79
C GLU A 537 -10.09 -8.94 20.66
N GLU A 538 -10.08 -9.49 19.44
CA GLU A 538 -9.50 -8.84 18.25
C GLU A 538 -10.39 -7.72 17.68
N VAL A 539 -11.71 -7.76 17.95
CA VAL A 539 -12.67 -6.75 17.49
C VAL A 539 -12.82 -5.59 18.49
N GLU A 540 -12.45 -5.77 19.75
CA GLU A 540 -12.45 -4.69 20.76
C GLU A 540 -11.58 -3.49 20.35
N TRP A 541 -10.52 -3.71 19.55
CA TRP A 541 -9.67 -2.66 18.98
C TRP A 541 -10.40 -1.72 18.01
N PHE A 542 -11.55 -2.10 17.45
CA PHE A 542 -12.38 -1.21 16.60
C PHE A 542 -13.29 -0.27 17.41
N ASN A 543 -13.49 -0.54 18.70
CA ASN A 543 -14.38 0.24 19.59
C ASN A 543 -13.63 1.10 20.62
N SER A 544 -12.30 1.13 20.56
CA SER A 544 -11.39 2.05 21.28
C SER A 544 -10.74 3.01 20.30
#